data_AF-A0A150V315-F1
#
_entry.id   AF-A0A150V315-F1
#
_cell.length_a   1.000
_cell.length_b   1.000
_cell.length_c   1.000
_cell.angle_alpha   90.00
_cell.angle_beta   90.00
_cell.angle_gamma   90.00
#
_symmetry.space_group_name_H-M   'P 1'
#
loop_
_entity.id
_entity.type
_entity.pdbx_description
1 polymer ?
#
loop_
_entity_poly.entity_id
_entity_poly.type
_entity_poly.pdbx_seq_one_letter_code
_entity_poly.pdbx_strand_id
1 'polypeptide(L)'
;MVEDFTTDLDDYTLAFPVLTKKNYLEWIDLAQDVLTSQGLWKYADGTETEPEDPSKKAEFIQNNAKAVVFLKLAAGSGIRAHLIGMHQSKEILEKIKALNDVSR
;
A
#
# COMPACT_ATOMS: atom_id res chain seq x y z
N MET A 1 20.09 -9.75 16.31
CA MET A 1 19.58 -10.20 15.00
C MET A 1 18.56 -9.18 14.57
N VAL A 2 18.84 -8.42 13.52
CA VAL A 2 17.86 -7.50 12.95
C VAL A 2 17.04 -8.38 12.02
N GLU A 3 15.78 -8.64 12.36
CA GLU A 3 14.89 -9.31 11.41
C GLU A 3 14.78 -8.42 10.18
N ASP A 4 15.09 -8.98 9.03
CA ASP A 4 14.99 -8.30 7.76
C ASP A 4 13.51 -8.22 7.40
N PHE A 5 12.83 -7.16 7.88
CA PHE A 5 11.38 -7.00 7.71
C PHE A 5 10.95 -6.79 6.23
N THR A 6 11.88 -6.83 5.29
CA THR A 6 11.63 -6.67 3.84
C THR A 6 11.42 -8.01 3.12
N THR A 7 11.86 -9.14 3.69
CA THR A 7 11.87 -10.43 2.95
C THR A 7 10.47 -10.89 2.54
N ASP A 8 9.43 -10.57 3.33
CA ASP A 8 8.05 -10.98 3.04
C ASP A 8 7.36 -10.13 1.96
N LEU A 9 7.81 -8.90 1.69
CA LEU A 9 7.20 -8.03 0.67
C LEU A 9 7.94 -8.12 -0.67
N ASP A 10 9.23 -8.43 -0.64
CA ASP A 10 10.07 -8.50 -1.83
C ASP A 10 9.63 -9.63 -2.78
N ASP A 11 9.20 -10.78 -2.23
CA ASP A 11 8.72 -11.92 -3.03
C ASP A 11 7.41 -11.61 -3.78
N TYR A 12 6.49 -10.84 -3.19
CA TYR A 12 5.22 -10.48 -3.84
C TYR A 12 5.34 -9.28 -4.78
N THR A 13 6.30 -8.37 -4.56
CA THR A 13 6.42 -7.15 -5.37
C THR A 13 7.14 -7.36 -6.69
N LEU A 14 8.05 -8.34 -6.79
CA LEU A 14 8.78 -8.65 -8.04
C LEU A 14 7.88 -9.22 -9.15
N ALA A 15 6.79 -9.89 -8.80
CA ALA A 15 5.82 -10.45 -9.74
C ALA A 15 4.53 -9.62 -9.87
N PHE A 16 4.41 -8.51 -9.11
CA PHE A 16 3.19 -7.72 -9.10
C PHE A 16 3.02 -6.96 -10.43
N PRO A 17 1.85 -7.01 -11.08
CA PRO A 17 1.64 -6.28 -12.33
C PRO A 17 1.81 -4.78 -12.12
N VAL A 18 2.56 -4.13 -13.00
CA VAL A 18 2.69 -2.67 -12.96
C VAL A 18 1.33 -2.03 -13.23
N LEU A 19 0.97 -1.02 -12.44
CA LEU A 19 -0.29 -0.31 -12.60
C LEU A 19 -0.32 0.49 -13.90
N THR A 20 -1.42 0.34 -14.62
CA THR A 20 -1.80 1.13 -15.79
C THR A 20 -3.26 1.53 -15.68
N LYS A 21 -3.70 2.51 -16.47
CA LYS A 21 -5.12 2.89 -16.52
C LYS A 21 -6.05 1.77 -16.97
N LYS A 22 -5.53 0.76 -17.69
CA LYS A 22 -6.34 -0.33 -18.27
C LYS A 22 -6.56 -1.50 -17.30
N ASN A 23 -5.66 -1.69 -16.35
CA ASN A 23 -5.71 -2.82 -15.41
C ASN A 23 -6.00 -2.38 -13.97
N TYR A 24 -6.45 -1.14 -13.74
CA TYR A 24 -6.65 -0.63 -12.38
C TYR A 24 -7.56 -1.53 -11.52
N LEU A 25 -8.68 -2.03 -12.07
CA LEU A 25 -9.61 -2.89 -11.34
C LEU A 25 -9.00 -4.24 -10.93
N GLU A 26 -8.25 -4.88 -11.81
CA GLU A 26 -7.54 -6.13 -11.50
C GLU A 26 -6.37 -5.88 -10.56
N TRP A 27 -5.67 -4.76 -10.74
CA TRP A 27 -4.54 -4.36 -9.92
C TRP A 27 -4.95 -4.10 -8.47
N ILE A 28 -6.07 -3.38 -8.25
CA ILE A 28 -6.54 -3.06 -6.90
C ILE A 28 -7.07 -4.29 -6.17
N ASP A 29 -7.73 -5.20 -6.90
CA ASP A 29 -8.19 -6.49 -6.37
C ASP A 29 -7.00 -7.33 -5.87
N LEU A 30 -5.95 -7.46 -6.69
CA LEU A 30 -4.74 -8.18 -6.29
C LEU A 30 -3.98 -7.47 -5.15
N ALA A 31 -3.95 -6.13 -5.15
CA ALA A 31 -3.28 -5.37 -4.10
C ALA A 31 -4.00 -5.54 -2.76
N GLN A 32 -5.34 -5.59 -2.80
CA GLN A 32 -6.17 -5.90 -1.65
C GLN A 32 -5.90 -7.32 -1.14
N ASP A 33 -5.82 -8.33 -2.01
CA ASP A 33 -5.51 -9.70 -1.61
C ASP A 33 -4.14 -9.83 -0.93
N VAL A 34 -3.10 -9.23 -1.51
CA VAL A 34 -1.73 -9.27 -0.95
C VAL A 34 -1.66 -8.54 0.39
N LEU A 35 -2.28 -7.36 0.50
CA LEU A 35 -2.30 -6.64 1.77
C LEU A 35 -3.18 -7.34 2.81
N THR A 36 -4.26 -7.99 2.41
CA THR A 36 -5.16 -8.73 3.31
C THR A 36 -4.48 -9.97 3.88
N SER A 37 -3.73 -10.73 3.06
CA SER A 37 -2.99 -11.91 3.51
C SER A 37 -1.94 -11.57 4.59
N GLN A 38 -1.48 -10.32 4.63
CA GLN A 38 -0.54 -9.80 5.62
C GLN A 38 -1.21 -8.98 6.74
N GLY A 39 -2.55 -8.87 6.76
CA GLY A 39 -3.29 -8.05 7.74
C GLY A 39 -3.05 -6.54 7.61
N LEU A 40 -2.55 -6.08 6.46
CA LEU A 40 -2.17 -4.70 6.17
C LEU A 40 -3.27 -3.90 5.45
N TRP A 41 -4.25 -4.56 4.84
CA TRP A 41 -5.29 -3.87 4.05
C TRP A 41 -6.05 -2.82 4.86
N LYS A 42 -6.34 -3.11 6.14
CA LYS A 42 -7.05 -2.23 7.07
C LYS A 42 -6.40 -0.85 7.27
N TYR A 43 -5.09 -0.72 7.03
CA TYR A 43 -4.39 0.57 7.11
C TYR A 43 -4.56 1.36 5.80
N ALA A 44 -4.59 0.65 4.66
CA ALA A 44 -4.71 1.23 3.33
C ALA A 44 -6.15 1.64 2.98
N ASP A 45 -7.16 0.87 3.39
CA ASP A 45 -8.57 1.26 3.21
C ASP A 45 -9.04 2.29 4.27
N GLY A 46 -8.24 2.48 5.32
CA GLY A 46 -8.51 3.41 6.41
C GLY A 46 -9.52 2.91 7.43
N THR A 47 -9.83 1.61 7.46
CA THR A 47 -10.65 0.98 8.50
C THR A 47 -9.95 1.02 9.86
N GLU A 48 -8.63 0.88 9.88
CA GLU A 48 -7.78 1.09 11.05
C GLU A 48 -7.29 2.54 11.08
N THR A 49 -7.61 3.26 12.15
CA THR A 49 -7.17 4.64 12.37
C THR A 49 -6.03 4.69 13.39
N GLU A 50 -5.19 5.73 13.32
CA GLU A 50 -4.09 5.90 14.27
C GLU A 50 -4.61 5.90 15.72
N PRO A 51 -4.15 4.96 16.58
CA PRO A 51 -4.63 4.87 17.94
C PRO A 51 -4.02 5.97 18.80
N GLU A 52 -4.81 6.48 19.76
CA GLU A 52 -4.31 7.42 20.78
C GLU A 52 -3.36 6.76 21.78
N ASP A 53 -3.54 5.45 22.00
CA ASP A 53 -2.72 4.64 22.90
C ASP A 53 -1.27 4.51 22.37
N PRO A 54 -0.27 5.06 23.08
CA PRO A 54 1.13 5.00 22.65
C PRO A 54 1.65 3.57 22.48
N SER A 55 1.11 2.61 23.23
CA SER A 55 1.54 1.20 23.15
C SER A 55 1.15 0.54 21.82
N LYS A 56 0.06 1.00 21.20
CA LYS A 56 -0.45 0.51 19.90
C LYS A 56 0.03 1.36 18.72
N LYS A 57 0.42 2.61 18.99
CA LYS A 57 0.90 3.55 17.97
C LYS A 57 2.14 3.05 17.23
N ALA A 58 3.06 2.38 17.92
CA ALA A 58 4.24 1.81 17.30
C ALA A 58 3.89 0.75 16.24
N GLU A 59 2.98 -0.17 16.58
CA GLU A 59 2.50 -1.21 15.66
C GLU A 59 1.76 -0.60 14.47
N PHE A 60 0.89 0.39 14.72
CA PHE A 60 0.19 1.12 13.66
C PHE A 60 1.18 1.75 12.67
N ILE A 61 2.18 2.49 13.18
CA ILE A 61 3.19 3.16 12.34
C ILE A 61 3.95 2.13 11.49
N GLN A 62 4.37 1.02 12.09
CA GLN A 62 5.12 -0.03 11.40
C GLN A 62 4.29 -0.67 10.28
N ASN A 63 3.05 -1.06 10.57
CA ASN A 63 2.19 -1.74 9.60
C ASN A 63 1.70 -0.80 8.50
N ASN A 64 1.37 0.46 8.84
CA ASN A 64 1.08 1.48 7.84
C ASN A 64 2.30 1.73 6.92
N ALA A 65 3.52 1.77 7.48
CA ALA A 65 4.74 1.93 6.67
C ALA A 65 4.96 0.75 5.71
N LYS A 66 4.69 -0.49 6.13
CA LYS A 66 4.73 -1.67 5.24
C LYS A 66 3.75 -1.53 4.07
N ALA A 67 2.51 -1.14 4.35
CA ALA A 67 1.51 -0.90 3.31
C ALA A 67 1.92 0.24 2.35
N VAL A 68 2.51 1.33 2.87
CA VAL A 68 3.06 2.43 2.07
C VAL A 68 4.13 1.95 1.10
N VAL A 69 5.08 1.13 1.57
CA VAL A 69 6.18 0.61 0.75
C VAL A 69 5.61 -0.27 -0.36
N PHE A 70 4.74 -1.21 -0.01
CA PHE A 70 4.08 -2.09 -0.99
C PHE A 70 3.36 -1.30 -2.08
N LEU A 71 2.47 -0.38 -1.70
CA LEU A 71 1.69 0.41 -2.67
C LEU A 71 2.57 1.24 -3.60
N LYS A 72 3.66 1.83 -3.09
CA LYS A 72 4.59 2.63 -3.90
C LYS A 72 5.40 1.76 -4.88
N LEU A 73 5.77 0.55 -4.49
CA LEU A 73 6.50 -0.38 -5.36
C LEU A 73 5.56 -0.96 -6.42
N ALA A 74 4.42 -1.49 -6.01
CA ALA A 74 3.43 -2.11 -6.88
C ALA A 74 2.83 -1.14 -7.92
N ALA A 75 2.70 0.15 -7.57
CA ALA A 75 2.19 1.15 -8.50
C ALA A 75 3.16 1.47 -9.66
N GLY A 76 4.43 1.07 -9.56
CA GLY A 76 5.46 1.32 -10.55
C GLY A 76 5.94 2.77 -10.61
N SER A 77 7.05 3.00 -11.32
CA SER A 77 7.77 4.28 -11.32
C SER A 77 6.94 5.48 -11.79
N GLY A 78 6.06 5.29 -12.78
CA GLY A 78 5.21 6.35 -13.34
C GLY A 78 4.23 6.93 -12.32
N ILE A 79 3.52 6.07 -11.59
CA ILE A 79 2.59 6.51 -10.54
C ILE A 79 3.36 6.95 -9.29
N ARG A 80 4.46 6.26 -8.95
CA ARG A 80 5.28 6.57 -7.76
C ARG A 80 5.79 8.01 -7.72
N ALA A 81 6.03 8.65 -8.87
CA ALA A 81 6.38 10.07 -8.94
C ALA A 81 5.32 10.99 -8.30
N HIS A 82 4.03 10.62 -8.37
CA HIS A 82 2.93 11.36 -7.76
C HIS A 82 2.74 11.06 -6.26
N LEU A 83 3.49 10.10 -5.71
CA LEU A 83 3.38 9.61 -4.32
C LEU A 83 4.56 10.08 -3.45
N ILE A 84 5.42 10.95 -3.98
CA ILE A 84 6.57 11.49 -3.24
C ILE A 84 6.07 12.34 -2.07
N GLY A 85 6.66 12.15 -0.89
CA GLY A 85 6.28 12.85 0.35
C GLY A 85 5.03 12.30 1.05
N MET A 86 4.29 11.36 0.44
CA MET A 86 3.15 10.71 1.09
C MET A 86 3.63 9.59 2.02
N HIS A 87 3.14 9.55 3.26
CA HIS A 87 3.55 8.58 4.28
C HIS A 87 2.38 7.81 4.89
N GLN A 88 1.16 8.05 4.42
CA GLN A 88 -0.04 7.34 4.85
C GLN A 88 -0.50 6.42 3.73
N SER A 89 -0.69 5.14 4.04
CA SER A 89 -1.10 4.13 3.04
C SER A 89 -2.48 4.46 2.46
N LYS A 90 -3.40 4.94 3.30
CA LYS A 90 -4.71 5.47 2.87
C LYS A 90 -4.60 6.59 1.85
N GLU A 91 -3.82 7.62 2.14
CA GLU A 91 -3.62 8.75 1.23
C GLU A 91 -3.04 8.30 -0.12
N ILE A 92 -2.09 7.36 -0.09
CA ILE A 92 -1.52 6.77 -1.29
C ILE A 92 -2.58 6.01 -2.09
N LEU A 93 -3.39 5.19 -1.44
CA LEU A 93 -4.44 4.42 -2.10
C LEU A 93 -5.47 5.34 -2.76
N GLU A 94 -5.90 6.40 -2.06
CA GLU A 94 -6.80 7.43 -2.59
C GLU A 94 -6.18 8.15 -3.79
N LYS A 95 -4.87 8.48 -3.73
CA LYS A 95 -4.17 9.11 -4.84
C LYS A 95 -4.06 8.19 -6.05
N ILE A 96 -3.73 6.91 -5.84
CA ILE A 96 -3.69 5.89 -6.88
C ILE A 96 -5.07 5.77 -7.54
N LYS A 97 -6.13 5.68 -6.74
CA LYS A 97 -7.51 5.64 -7.23
C LYS A 97 -7.82 6.87 -8.07
N ALA A 98 -7.57 8.07 -7.56
CA ALA A 98 -7.87 9.32 -8.29
C ALA A 98 -7.12 9.46 -9.63
N LEU A 99 -5.91 8.90 -9.75
CA LEU A 99 -5.14 8.91 -11.01
C LEU A 99 -5.68 7.92 -12.05
N ASN A 100 -6.44 6.92 -11.60
CA ASN A 100 -6.94 5.81 -12.41
C ASN A 100 -8.47 5.72 -12.43
N ASP A 101 -9.16 6.65 -11.77
CA ASP A 101 -10.61 6.74 -11.81
C ASP A 101 -11.01 7.13 -13.24
N VAL A 102 -11.48 6.13 -13.97
CA VAL A 102 -12.05 6.31 -15.30
C VAL A 102 -13.46 6.78 -15.03
N SER A 103 -13.69 8.09 -15.06
CA SER A 103 -15.05 8.64 -15.17
C SER A 103 -15.74 7.87 -16.30
N ARG A 104 -16.67 6.97 -15.93
CA ARG A 104 -17.58 6.32 -16.86
C ARG A 104 -18.54 7.35 -17.44
#